data_AF-A0A2W6T8K2-F1
#
_entry.id   AF-A0A2W6T8K2-F1
#
_cell.length_a   1.000
_cell.length_b   1.000
_cell.length_c   1.000
_cell.angle_alpha   90.00
_cell.angle_beta   90.00
_cell.angle_gamma   90.00
#
_symmetry.space_group_name_H-M   'P 1'
#
loop_
_entity.id
_entity.type
_entity.pdbx_description
1 polymer ?
#
loop_
_entity_poly.entity_id
_entity_poly.type
_entity_poly.pdbx_seq_one_letter_code
_entity_poly.pdbx_strand_id
1 'polypeptide(L)'
;IIKKDEKEGGKLEFGTEVVVNKAGTIASLLGASPGASTAVYAMLQVLEKCFPEKLEGEWKEKLLEMIPSYGQKLAEHPELTEKVRSYSKEKLELEY
;
A
#
# COMPACT_ATOMS: atom_id res chain seq x y z
N ILE A 1 -7.78 -9.49 -14.27
CA ILE A 1 -8.94 -8.58 -14.10
C ILE A 1 -9.18 -7.91 -15.45
N ILE A 2 -10.41 -7.73 -15.91
CA ILE A 2 -10.69 -7.00 -17.16
C ILE A 2 -11.29 -5.66 -16.79
N LYS A 3 -10.61 -4.58 -17.14
CA LYS A 3 -11.09 -3.21 -16.94
C LYS A 3 -11.62 -2.65 -18.25
N LYS A 4 -12.53 -1.68 -18.15
CA LYS A 4 -12.99 -0.93 -19.32
C LYS A 4 -11.84 -0.07 -19.83
N ASP A 5 -11.47 -0.27 -21.09
CA ASP A 5 -10.56 0.62 -21.79
C ASP A 5 -11.37 1.66 -22.56
N GLU A 6 -10.93 2.92 -22.57
CA GLU A 6 -11.66 4.01 -23.24
C GLU A 6 -11.69 3.85 -24.76
N LYS A 7 -10.74 3.12 -25.35
CA LYS A 7 -10.57 2.95 -26.80
C LYS A 7 -10.87 1.52 -27.25
N GLU A 8 -10.37 0.53 -26.53
CA GLU A 8 -10.41 -0.88 -26.97
C GLU A 8 -11.53 -1.69 -26.28
N GLY A 9 -12.40 -1.03 -25.51
CA GLY A 9 -13.53 -1.63 -24.81
C GLY A 9 -13.13 -2.34 -23.52
N GLY A 10 -12.07 -3.17 -23.55
CA GLY A 10 -11.56 -3.88 -22.37
C GLY A 10 -10.05 -4.09 -22.39
N LYS A 11 -9.38 -3.79 -21.26
CA LYS A 11 -7.96 -4.05 -21.04
C LYS A 11 -7.78 -5.13 -19.96
N LEU A 12 -6.98 -6.13 -20.27
CA LEU A 12 -6.61 -7.17 -19.33
C LEU A 12 -5.50 -6.64 -18.42
N GLU A 13 -5.79 -6.52 -17.12
CA GLU A 13 -4.82 -6.19 -16.08
C GLU A 13 -4.52 -7.42 -15.23
N PHE A 14 -3.23 -7.72 -15.10
CA PHE A 14 -2.74 -8.74 -14.18
C PHE A 14 -2.47 -8.08 -12.82
N GLY A 15 -2.97 -8.68 -11.74
CA GLY A 15 -2.71 -8.22 -10.38
C GLY A 15 -3.89 -8.37 -9.43
N THR A 16 -3.75 -7.71 -8.29
CA THR A 16 -4.75 -7.56 -7.22
C THR A 16 -5.20 -6.12 -7.17
N GLU A 17 -6.50 -5.87 -7.03
CA GLU A 17 -7.05 -4.53 -6.90
C GLU A 17 -7.91 -4.41 -5.64
N VAL A 18 -7.73 -3.32 -4.90
CA VAL A 18 -8.57 -2.97 -3.75
C VAL A 18 -9.75 -2.15 -4.23
N VAL A 19 -10.94 -2.73 -4.20
CA VAL A 19 -12.20 -2.06 -4.50
C VAL A 19 -12.95 -1.79 -3.20
N VAL A 20 -13.44 -0.58 -3.04
CA VAL A 20 -14.18 -0.15 -1.85
C VAL A 20 -15.54 0.37 -2.28
N ASN A 21 -16.59 0.05 -1.53
CA ASN A 21 -17.91 0.62 -1.80
C ASN A 21 -17.91 2.14 -1.56
N LYS A 22 -18.92 2.84 -2.09
CA LYS A 22 -19.02 4.30 -1.95
C LYS A 22 -19.01 4.79 -0.49
N ALA A 23 -19.49 3.95 0.44
CA ALA A 23 -19.58 4.28 1.85
C ALA A 23 -18.31 3.99 2.65
N GLY A 24 -17.27 3.39 2.04
CA GLY A 24 -16.03 3.03 2.75
C GLY A 24 -16.17 1.84 3.72
N THR A 25 -17.34 1.20 3.81
CA THR A 25 -17.63 0.18 4.84
C THR A 25 -17.26 -1.24 4.43
N ILE A 26 -17.11 -1.49 3.12
CA ILE A 26 -16.74 -2.80 2.57
C ILE A 26 -15.63 -2.61 1.56
N ALA A 27 -14.52 -3.31 1.80
CA ALA A 27 -13.43 -3.45 0.85
C ALA A 27 -13.35 -4.90 0.34
N SER A 28 -12.99 -5.06 -0.93
CA SER A 28 -12.76 -6.36 -1.57
C SER A 28 -11.47 -6.33 -2.37
N LEU A 29 -10.77 -7.46 -2.34
CA LEU A 29 -9.60 -7.69 -3.18
C LEU A 29 -10.07 -8.45 -4.42
N LEU A 30 -10.02 -7.79 -5.58
CA LEU A 30 -10.32 -8.42 -6.86
C LEU A 30 -9.03 -8.93 -7.50
N GLY A 31 -9.06 -10.14 -8.06
CA GLY A 31 -7.91 -10.76 -8.71
C GLY A 31 -7.22 -11.81 -7.84
N ALA A 32 -5.90 -11.96 -8.02
CA ALA A 32 -5.12 -12.87 -7.21
C ALA A 32 -5.03 -12.39 -5.76
N SER A 33 -4.88 -13.31 -4.81
CA SER A 33 -4.58 -12.91 -3.43
C SER A 33 -3.22 -12.20 -3.39
N PRO A 34 -3.07 -11.08 -2.66
CA PRO A 34 -1.80 -10.39 -2.58
C PRO A 34 -0.77 -11.26 -1.85
N GLY A 35 0.41 -11.42 -2.45
CA GLY A 35 1.54 -12.08 -1.81
C GLY A 35 2.18 -11.19 -0.75
N ALA A 36 3.16 -11.74 -0.02
CA ALA A 36 3.89 -10.99 1.03
C ALA A 36 4.42 -9.63 0.55
N SER A 37 4.88 -9.54 -0.71
CA SER A 37 5.41 -8.32 -1.31
C SER A 37 4.39 -7.23 -1.61
N THR A 38 3.09 -7.55 -1.64
CA THR A 38 2.02 -6.59 -1.99
C THR A 38 0.92 -6.48 -0.93
N ALA A 39 0.88 -7.38 0.05
CA ALA A 39 -0.14 -7.40 1.10
C ALA A 39 -0.17 -6.12 1.93
N VAL A 40 1.00 -5.61 2.35
CA VAL A 40 1.10 -4.36 3.12
C VAL A 40 0.55 -3.18 2.31
N TYR A 41 0.96 -3.07 1.03
CA TYR A 41 0.48 -2.01 0.14
C TYR A 41 -1.04 -2.09 -0.09
N ALA A 42 -1.59 -3.29 -0.29
CA ALA A 42 -3.03 -3.48 -0.41
C ALA A 42 -3.77 -3.07 0.88
N MET A 43 -3.21 -3.37 2.05
CA MET A 43 -3.85 -3.02 3.31
C MET A 43 -3.79 -1.53 3.62
N LEU A 44 -2.70 -0.85 3.29
CA LEU A 44 -2.62 0.61 3.40
C LEU A 44 -3.74 1.29 2.60
N GLN A 45 -3.99 0.84 1.36
CA GLN A 45 -5.09 1.38 0.55
C GLN A 45 -6.47 1.16 1.20
N VAL A 46 -6.68 0.04 1.89
CA VAL A 46 -7.95 -0.20 2.61
C VAL A 46 -8.05 0.76 3.79
N LEU A 47 -6.99 0.94 4.58
CA LEU A 47 -6.99 1.85 5.72
C LEU A 47 -7.27 3.30 5.28
N GLU A 48 -6.62 3.75 4.21
CA GLU A 48 -6.79 5.08 3.62
C GLU A 48 -8.21 5.32 3.10
N LYS A 49 -8.80 4.33 2.41
CA LYS A 49 -10.13 4.47 1.79
C LYS A 49 -11.29 4.24 2.77
N CYS A 50 -11.13 3.34 3.73
CA CYS A 50 -12.21 2.92 4.62
C CYS A 50 -12.17 3.63 5.99
N PHE A 51 -11.01 4.11 6.42
CA PHE A 51 -10.82 4.70 7.74
C PHE A 51 -10.03 6.04 7.71
N PRO A 52 -10.36 6.98 6.80
CA PRO A 52 -9.57 8.21 6.63
C PRO A 52 -9.46 9.03 7.93
N GLU A 53 -10.56 9.19 8.68
CA GLU A 53 -10.56 9.98 9.92
C GLU A 53 -9.65 9.39 11.01
N LYS A 54 -9.62 8.05 11.12
CA LYS A 54 -8.74 7.37 12.08
C LYS A 54 -7.29 7.42 11.64
N LEU A 55 -7.05 7.29 10.33
CA LEU A 55 -5.72 7.36 9.73
C LEU A 55 -5.10 8.75 9.88
N GLU A 56 -5.88 9.81 9.69
CA GLU A 56 -5.41 11.19 9.90
C GLU A 56 -5.30 11.57 11.38
N GLY A 57 -6.09 10.94 12.24
CA GLY A 57 -6.07 11.12 13.69
C GLY A 57 -5.16 10.13 14.40
N GLU A 58 -5.77 9.29 15.25
CA GLU A 58 -5.10 8.42 16.22
C GLU A 58 -4.10 7.42 15.63
N TRP A 59 -4.26 6.99 14.37
CA TRP A 59 -3.41 5.95 13.79
C TRP A 59 -2.17 6.49 13.09
N LYS A 60 -2.14 7.79 12.77
CA LYS A 60 -1.06 8.39 11.97
C LYS A 60 0.31 8.17 12.59
N GLU A 61 0.42 8.43 13.89
CA GLU A 61 1.68 8.27 14.62
C GLU A 61 2.13 6.82 14.65
N LYS A 62 1.21 5.89 14.92
CA LYS A 62 1.53 4.46 14.95
C LYS A 62 1.94 3.94 13.58
N LEU A 63 1.32 4.46 12.51
CA LEU A 63 1.65 4.08 11.15
C LEU A 63 3.06 4.55 10.76
N LEU A 64 3.43 5.78 11.14
CA LEU A 64 4.78 6.31 10.93
C LEU A 64 5.83 5.60 11.79
N GLU A 65 5.48 5.14 12.99
CA GLU A 65 6.36 4.31 13.82
C GLU A 65 6.67 2.96 13.13
N MET A 66 5.64 2.31 12.57
CA MET A 66 5.79 1.00 11.89
C MET A 66 6.42 1.13 10.49
N ILE A 67 6.07 2.19 9.76
CA ILE A 67 6.49 2.44 8.38
C ILE A 67 7.00 3.89 8.28
N PRO A 68 8.28 4.15 8.63
CA PRO A 68 8.83 5.52 8.68
C PRO A 68 8.78 6.29 7.35
N SER A 69 8.67 5.58 6.22
CA SER A 69 8.52 6.16 4.89
C SER A 69 7.08 6.33 4.42
N TYR A 70 6.09 6.08 5.28
CA TYR A 70 4.68 6.19 4.91
C TYR A 70 4.35 7.57 4.34
N GLY A 71 3.65 7.60 3.21
CA GLY A 71 3.30 8.82 2.48
C GLY A 71 4.45 9.43 1.66
N GLN A 72 5.65 8.84 1.64
CA GLN A 72 6.81 9.36 0.91
C GLN A 72 7.21 8.43 -0.25
N LYS A 73 7.57 9.03 -1.39
CA LYS A 73 8.06 8.29 -2.54
C LYS A 73 9.57 8.05 -2.41
N LEU A 74 9.96 6.83 -2.06
CA LEU A 74 11.38 6.45 -1.93
C LEU A 74 12.19 6.74 -3.20
N ALA A 75 11.61 6.53 -4.38
CA ALA A 75 12.27 6.77 -5.67
C ALA A 75 12.73 8.23 -5.88
N GLU A 76 12.09 9.19 -5.20
CA GLU A 76 12.42 10.62 -5.29
C GLU A 76 13.37 11.05 -4.15
N HIS A 77 13.66 10.17 -3.19
CA HIS A 77 14.44 10.46 -1.99
C HIS A 77 15.52 9.38 -1.74
N PRO A 78 16.70 9.49 -2.38
CA PRO A 78 17.79 8.52 -2.22
C PRO A 78 18.24 8.35 -0.76
N GLU A 79 18.36 9.45 -0.01
CA GLU A 79 18.76 9.42 1.41
C GLU A 79 17.76 8.66 2.28
N LEU A 80 16.46 8.84 2.02
CA LEU A 80 15.41 8.14 2.73
C LEU A 80 15.42 6.64 2.41
N THR A 81 15.66 6.29 1.15
CA THR A 81 15.81 4.90 0.73
C THR A 81 16.94 4.21 1.49
N GLU A 82 18.09 4.87 1.64
CA GLU A 82 19.23 4.32 2.37
C GLU A 82 18.92 4.16 3.87
N LYS A 83 18.23 5.14 4.48
CA LYS A 83 17.77 5.04 5.88
C LYS A 83 16.82 3.86 6.10
N VAL A 84 15.81 3.69 5.24
CA VAL A 84 14.83 2.60 5.36
C VAL A 84 15.51 1.24 5.15
N ARG A 85 16.46 1.16 4.21
CA ARG A 85 17.23 -0.06 3.97
C ARG A 85 18.09 -0.43 5.18
N SER A 86 18.79 0.55 5.75
CA SER A 86 19.60 0.37 6.97
C SER A 86 18.74 -0.05 8.17
N TYR A 87 17.59 0.61 8.37
CA TYR A 87 16.63 0.26 9.41
C TYR A 87 16.13 -1.18 9.26
N SER A 88 15.74 -1.59 8.04
CA SER A 88 15.24 -2.94 7.78
C SER A 88 16.35 -3.98 7.97
N LYS A 89 17.59 -3.67 7.56
CA LYS A 89 18.76 -4.53 7.75
C LYS A 89 19.04 -4.78 9.23
N GLU A 90 19.00 -3.73 10.06
CA GLU A 90 19.17 -3.85 11.52
C GLU A 90 18.08 -4.72 12.13
N LYS A 91 16.81 -4.47 11.81
CA LYS A 91 15.67 -5.18 12.43
C LYS A 91 15.53 -6.64 11.98
N LEU A 92 15.98 -6.95 10.77
CA LEU A 92 15.95 -8.30 10.22
C LEU A 92 17.28 -9.04 10.37
N GLU A 93 18.26 -8.43 11.06
CA GLU A 93 19.58 -9.01 11.32
C GLU A 93 20.28 -9.51 10.05
N LEU A 94 20.20 -8.72 8.97
CA LEU A 94 20.74 -9.11 7.67
C LEU A 94 22.21 -8.69 7.55
N GLU A 95 23.07 -9.64 7.17
CA GLU A 95 24.51 -9.43 6.98
C GLU A 95 24.87 -9.34 5.48
N TYR A 96 24.62 -8.18 4.85
CA TYR A 96 25.17 -7.84 3.53
C TYR A 96 25.10 -6.34 3.24
#